data_AF-A0A960QF20-F1
#
_entry.id   AF-A0A960QF20-F1
#
_cell.length_a   1.000
_cell.length_b   1.000
_cell.length_c   1.000
_cell.angle_alpha   90.00
_cell.angle_beta   90.00
_cell.angle_gamma   90.00
#
_symmetry.space_group_name_H-M   'P 1'
#
loop_
_entity.id
_entity.type
_entity.pdbx_description
1 polymer ?
#
loop_
_entity_poly.entity_id
_entity_poly.type
_entity_poly.pdbx_seq_one_letter_code
_entity_poly.pdbx_strand_id
1 'polypeptide(L)'
;MKLLFPSIVLALSGCSDPPSEALSKFVPPSEADVISMTGIYQDRSKDAPSFVSVDVPKSEWGEMLRLLSTGVKDPNSMKWVILGDVQISTKEATLLIDLYATGQKDGAFSVNQTYYRGGNDSEFIRLLSKGTPIGAHKVD
;
A
#
# COMPACT_ATOMS: atom_id res chain seq x y z
N MET A 1 -61.18 -22.89 -39.05
CA MET A 1 -60.51 -21.64 -38.62
C MET A 1 -59.89 -21.90 -37.24
N LYS A 2 -58.62 -22.33 -37.21
CA LYS A 2 -57.86 -22.63 -35.98
C LYS A 2 -56.73 -21.61 -35.90
N LEU A 3 -56.76 -20.77 -34.87
CA LEU A 3 -55.80 -19.70 -34.62
C LEU A 3 -54.48 -20.29 -34.11
N LEU A 4 -53.39 -19.90 -34.75
CA LEU A 4 -52.00 -20.13 -34.34
C LEU A 4 -51.66 -19.17 -33.18
N PHE A 5 -51.16 -19.70 -32.07
CA PHE A 5 -50.49 -18.90 -31.04
C PHE A 5 -48.98 -19.01 -31.23
N PRO A 6 -48.24 -17.90 -31.44
CA PRO A 6 -46.79 -17.93 -31.41
C PRO A 6 -46.30 -17.96 -29.97
N SER A 7 -45.52 -18.99 -29.62
CA SER A 7 -44.75 -19.03 -28.38
C SER A 7 -43.68 -17.94 -28.39
N ILE A 8 -43.83 -16.97 -27.50
CA ILE A 8 -42.82 -15.96 -27.22
C ILE A 8 -41.66 -16.66 -26.50
N VAL A 9 -40.50 -16.72 -27.15
CA VAL A 9 -39.24 -17.11 -26.51
C VAL A 9 -38.77 -15.93 -25.66
N LEU A 10 -38.87 -16.06 -24.33
CA LEU A 10 -38.22 -15.15 -23.39
C LEU A 10 -36.71 -15.29 -23.55
N ALA A 11 -36.06 -14.24 -24.03
CA ALA A 11 -34.61 -14.08 -23.94
C ALA A 11 -34.25 -13.94 -22.46
N LEU A 12 -33.58 -14.96 -21.90
CA LEU A 12 -32.88 -14.82 -20.63
C LEU A 12 -31.71 -13.88 -20.87
N SER A 13 -31.86 -12.62 -20.46
CA SER A 13 -30.75 -11.70 -20.31
C SER A 13 -29.72 -12.38 -19.42
N GLY A 14 -28.58 -12.75 -20.00
CA GLY A 14 -27.43 -13.22 -19.23
C GLY A 14 -27.10 -12.17 -18.19
N CYS A 15 -27.10 -12.57 -16.92
CA CYS A 15 -26.40 -11.83 -15.88
C CYS A 15 -24.94 -11.74 -16.34
N SER A 16 -24.54 -10.60 -16.89
CA SER A 16 -23.14 -10.24 -16.98
C SER A 16 -22.65 -10.17 -15.53
N ASP A 17 -21.91 -11.17 -15.09
CA ASP A 17 -21.15 -11.07 -13.85
C ASP A 17 -20.40 -9.74 -13.92
N PRO A 18 -20.53 -8.85 -12.91
CA PRO A 18 -19.67 -7.67 -12.87
C PRO A 18 -18.23 -8.20 -12.97
N PRO A 19 -17.35 -7.56 -13.76
CA PRO A 19 -15.97 -7.99 -13.84
C PRO A 19 -15.49 -8.06 -12.39
N SER A 20 -15.17 -9.29 -11.94
CA SER A 20 -14.51 -9.51 -10.67
C SER A 20 -13.41 -8.47 -10.63
N GLU A 21 -13.53 -7.45 -9.78
CA GLU A 21 -12.44 -6.52 -9.48
C GLU A 21 -11.35 -7.39 -8.90
N ALA A 22 -10.55 -7.99 -9.79
CA ALA A 22 -9.47 -8.87 -9.43
C ALA A 22 -8.59 -8.01 -8.54
N LEU A 23 -8.46 -8.43 -7.29
CA LEU A 23 -7.73 -7.68 -6.28
C LEU A 23 -6.35 -7.34 -6.82
N SER A 24 -6.18 -6.10 -7.28
CA SER A 24 -4.99 -5.71 -8.02
C SER A 24 -3.84 -5.63 -7.02
N LYS A 25 -2.78 -6.39 -7.27
CA LYS A 25 -1.56 -6.33 -6.45
C LYS A 25 -0.81 -5.04 -6.72
N PHE A 26 -0.21 -4.48 -5.69
CA PHE A 26 0.77 -3.42 -5.87
C PHE A 26 2.07 -4.00 -6.44
N VAL A 27 2.62 -3.34 -7.44
CA VAL A 27 3.92 -3.70 -8.03
C VAL A 27 4.90 -2.56 -7.72
N PRO A 28 5.80 -2.72 -6.73
CA PRO A 28 6.80 -1.72 -6.44
C PRO A 28 7.85 -1.64 -7.57
N PRO A 29 8.63 -0.56 -7.66
CA PRO A 29 9.74 -0.49 -8.60
C PRO A 29 10.78 -1.58 -8.31
N SER A 30 11.56 -1.93 -9.33
CA SER A 30 12.67 -2.85 -9.12
C SER A 30 13.74 -2.18 -8.25
N GLU A 31 14.45 -2.95 -7.43
CA GLU A 31 15.51 -2.39 -6.56
C GLU A 31 16.61 -1.69 -7.37
N ALA A 32 16.87 -2.18 -8.60
CA ALA A 32 17.86 -1.58 -9.50
C ALA A 32 17.47 -0.18 -10.01
N ASP A 33 16.18 0.16 -9.98
CA ASP A 33 15.65 1.46 -10.42
C ASP A 33 15.55 2.47 -9.28
N VAL A 34 15.72 2.03 -8.03
CA VAL A 34 15.69 2.90 -6.85
C VAL A 34 16.98 3.71 -6.76
N ILE A 35 16.82 5.04 -6.68
CA ILE A 35 17.90 6.01 -6.47
C ILE A 35 18.07 6.32 -4.98
N SER A 36 16.97 6.50 -4.27
CA SER A 36 16.94 6.75 -2.84
C SER A 36 15.65 6.25 -2.20
N MET A 37 15.72 5.97 -0.90
CA MET A 37 14.57 5.61 -0.10
C MET A 37 14.68 6.30 1.25
N THR A 38 13.75 7.21 1.52
CA THR A 38 13.63 7.86 2.82
C THR A 38 12.35 7.41 3.47
N GLY A 39 12.27 7.54 4.79
CA GLY A 39 11.02 7.27 5.48
C GLY A 39 10.86 8.13 6.71
N ILE A 40 9.62 8.22 7.16
CA ILE A 40 9.24 8.82 8.42
C ILE A 40 8.54 7.74 9.22
N TYR A 41 8.85 7.61 10.50
CA TYR A 41 8.10 6.71 11.38
C TYR A 41 7.87 7.32 12.75
N GLN A 42 6.79 6.91 13.40
CA GLN A 42 6.51 7.29 14.78
C GLN A 42 7.43 6.52 15.74
N ASP A 43 8.38 7.22 16.36
CA ASP A 43 9.18 6.69 17.47
C ASP A 43 8.33 6.67 18.75
N ARG A 44 7.99 5.47 19.19
CA ARG A 44 7.18 5.21 20.41
C ARG A 44 8.01 4.91 21.65
N SER A 45 9.35 4.95 21.54
CA SER A 45 10.24 4.75 22.70
C SER A 45 10.34 5.98 23.61
N LYS A 46 9.80 7.12 23.16
CA LYS A 46 9.80 8.38 23.89
C LYS A 46 8.45 8.65 24.54
N ASP A 47 8.48 9.36 25.68
CA ASP A 47 7.29 9.74 26.44
C ASP A 47 6.29 10.58 25.63
N ALA A 48 6.78 11.30 24.61
CA ALA A 48 5.97 11.99 23.61
C ALA A 48 6.23 11.37 22.22
N PRO A 49 5.18 10.99 21.47
CA PRO A 49 5.35 10.47 20.12
C PRO A 49 6.07 11.49 19.25
N SER A 50 7.23 11.12 18.70
CA SER A 50 7.96 11.95 17.75
C SER A 50 8.08 11.22 16.43
N PHE A 51 7.83 11.91 15.32
CA PHE A 51 8.16 11.38 13.99
C PHE A 51 9.65 11.56 13.72
N VAL A 52 10.30 10.50 13.26
CA VAL A 52 11.74 10.48 12.92
C VAL A 52 11.87 10.27 11.42
N SER A 53 12.50 11.21 10.75
CA SER A 53 12.87 11.09 9.34
C SER A 53 14.23 10.41 9.20
N VAL A 54 14.32 9.43 8.32
CA VAL A 54 15.51 8.61 8.09
C VAL A 54 15.81 8.42 6.61
N ASP A 55 17.09 8.25 6.30
CA ASP A 55 17.56 7.63 5.06
C ASP A 55 17.61 6.11 5.26
N VAL A 56 16.84 5.36 4.47
CA VAL A 56 16.74 3.91 4.59
C VAL A 56 17.99 3.28 3.97
N PRO A 57 18.74 2.44 4.70
CA PRO A 57 20.00 1.94 4.19
C PRO A 57 19.74 1.01 3.00
N LYS A 58 20.61 1.09 1.99
CA LYS A 58 20.46 0.33 0.74
C LYS A 58 20.33 -1.19 0.96
N SER A 59 20.96 -1.73 2.00
CA SER A 59 20.83 -3.15 2.38
C SER A 59 19.41 -3.59 2.77
N GLU A 60 18.52 -2.64 3.07
CA GLU A 60 17.14 -2.91 3.49
C GLU A 60 16.11 -2.65 2.38
N TRP A 61 16.53 -2.09 1.23
CA TRP A 61 15.61 -1.72 0.15
C TRP A 61 14.87 -2.94 -0.41
N GLY A 62 15.58 -4.03 -0.71
CA GLY A 62 14.96 -5.24 -1.25
C GLY A 62 13.87 -5.81 -0.33
N GLU A 63 14.09 -5.77 0.99
CA GLU A 63 13.11 -6.24 1.97
C GLU A 63 11.90 -5.31 2.08
N MET A 64 12.11 -3.99 2.06
CA MET A 64 11.02 -3.00 2.02
C MET A 64 10.14 -3.20 0.79
N LEU A 65 10.76 -3.30 -0.39
CA LEU A 65 10.05 -3.54 -1.66
C LEU A 65 9.32 -4.89 -1.63
N ARG A 66 9.94 -5.94 -1.06
CA ARG A 66 9.30 -7.25 -0.88
C ARG A 66 8.03 -7.14 -0.03
N LEU A 67 8.06 -6.42 1.10
CA LEU A 67 6.87 -6.21 1.94
C LEU A 67 5.76 -5.50 1.16
N LEU A 68 6.09 -4.41 0.46
CA LEU A 68 5.13 -3.66 -0.36
C LEU A 68 4.51 -4.52 -1.47
N SER A 69 5.29 -5.41 -2.09
CA SER A 69 4.80 -6.30 -3.16
C SER A 69 3.76 -7.33 -2.71
N THR A 70 3.61 -7.55 -1.40
CA THR A 70 2.54 -8.41 -0.85
C THR A 70 1.19 -7.70 -0.80
N GLY A 71 1.16 -6.37 -1.03
CA GLY A 71 -0.03 -5.55 -0.96
C GLY A 71 -1.07 -5.94 -2.00
N VAL A 72 -2.28 -6.19 -1.52
CA VAL A 72 -3.46 -6.47 -2.32
C VAL A 72 -4.45 -5.33 -2.11
N LYS A 73 -4.98 -4.75 -3.20
CA LYS A 73 -5.92 -3.62 -3.11
C LYS A 73 -7.06 -3.93 -2.14
N ASP A 74 -7.29 -3.04 -1.19
CA ASP A 74 -8.37 -3.14 -0.20
C ASP A 74 -9.38 -2.00 -0.43
N PRO A 75 -10.58 -2.29 -0.97
CA PRO A 75 -11.60 -1.26 -1.19
C PRO A 75 -12.24 -0.78 0.12
N ASN A 76 -12.03 -1.50 1.22
CA ASN A 76 -12.60 -1.19 2.52
C ASN A 76 -11.52 -0.59 3.44
N SER A 77 -11.02 0.59 3.08
CA SER A 77 -10.07 1.32 3.93
C SER A 77 -10.73 1.64 5.28
N MET A 78 -10.36 0.88 6.32
CA MET A 78 -10.76 1.18 7.69
C MET A 78 -9.99 2.41 8.20
N LYS A 79 -10.41 2.96 9.34
CA LYS A 79 -9.64 3.98 10.07
C LYS A 79 -8.37 3.35 10.67
N TRP A 80 -7.37 3.09 9.84
CA TRP A 80 -6.08 2.58 10.29
C TRP A 80 -5.24 3.68 10.96
N VAL A 81 -4.34 3.27 11.84
CA VAL A 81 -3.47 4.21 12.58
C VAL A 81 -2.23 4.49 11.73
N ILE A 82 -1.95 5.75 11.45
CA ILE A 82 -0.74 6.15 10.71
C ILE A 82 0.51 5.70 11.49
N LEU A 83 1.38 4.95 10.82
CA LEU A 83 2.70 4.57 11.33
C LEU A 83 3.79 5.53 10.86
N GLY A 84 3.61 6.09 9.66
CA GLY A 84 4.58 6.94 9.00
C GLY A 84 4.45 6.83 7.48
N ASP A 85 5.53 7.08 6.76
CA ASP A 85 5.59 7.02 5.31
C ASP A 85 6.96 6.56 4.80
N VAL A 86 6.99 6.10 3.55
CA VAL A 86 8.20 5.80 2.79
C VAL A 86 8.11 6.56 1.48
N GLN A 87 9.18 7.28 1.16
CA GLN A 87 9.35 7.90 -0.14
C GLN A 87 10.42 7.11 -0.92
N ILE A 88 10.01 6.57 -2.07
CA ILE A 88 10.91 5.83 -2.98
C ILE A 88 11.13 6.69 -4.22
N SER A 89 12.35 7.13 -4.43
CA SER A 89 12.72 7.91 -5.62
C SER A 89 13.38 7.00 -6.64
N THR A 90 12.86 7.00 -7.87
CA THR A 90 13.42 6.32 -9.03
C THR A 90 13.89 7.34 -10.06
N LYS A 91 14.44 6.89 -11.19
CA LYS A 91 14.77 7.78 -12.32
C LYS A 91 13.55 8.47 -12.93
N GLU A 92 12.39 7.85 -12.84
CA GLU A 92 11.18 8.27 -13.56
C GLU A 92 10.18 8.99 -12.66
N ALA A 93 10.10 8.57 -11.39
CA ALA A 93 9.08 9.05 -10.47
C ALA A 93 9.51 8.91 -9.01
N THR A 94 8.83 9.69 -8.17
CA THR A 94 8.85 9.54 -6.71
C THR A 94 7.52 8.96 -6.26
N LEU A 95 7.56 7.86 -5.52
CA LEU A 95 6.40 7.22 -4.91
C LEU A 95 6.36 7.59 -3.43
N LEU A 96 5.27 8.22 -3.00
CA LEU A 96 4.96 8.40 -1.58
C LEU A 96 4.03 7.29 -1.13
N ILE A 97 4.43 6.60 -0.07
CA ILE A 97 3.74 5.43 0.45
C ILE A 97 3.44 5.65 1.93
N ASP A 98 2.19 5.90 2.25
CA ASP A 98 1.75 6.01 3.64
C ASP A 98 1.64 4.61 4.25
N LEU A 99 2.17 4.44 5.46
CA LEU A 99 2.16 3.17 6.19
C LEU A 99 1.16 3.25 7.34
N TYR A 100 0.41 2.17 7.55
CA TYR A 100 -0.62 2.12 8.57
C TYR A 100 -0.60 0.81 9.37
N ALA A 101 -0.92 0.94 10.66
CA ALA A 101 -1.22 -0.18 11.52
C ALA A 101 -2.70 -0.53 11.48
N THR A 102 -2.98 -1.81 11.26
CA THR A 102 -4.34 -2.33 11.14
C THR A 102 -4.88 -2.91 12.45
N GLY A 103 -3.99 -3.19 13.42
CA GLY A 103 -4.32 -3.93 14.64
C GLY A 103 -4.59 -5.43 14.39
N GLN A 104 -4.33 -5.91 13.16
CA GLN A 104 -4.44 -7.30 12.76
C GLN A 104 -3.06 -7.87 12.40
N LYS A 105 -3.01 -9.11 11.90
CA LYS A 105 -1.76 -9.79 11.55
C LYS A 105 -1.02 -9.09 10.40
N ASP A 106 -1.75 -8.65 9.38
CA ASP A 106 -1.19 -8.04 8.18
C ASP A 106 -1.27 -6.52 8.29
N GLY A 107 -0.22 -5.85 7.82
CA GLY A 107 -0.19 -4.40 7.79
C GLY A 107 -1.03 -3.80 6.67
N ALA A 108 -0.90 -2.48 6.53
CA ALA A 108 -1.48 -1.79 5.39
C ALA A 108 -0.63 -0.60 4.95
N PHE A 109 -0.83 -0.20 3.70
CA PHE A 109 -0.22 0.98 3.14
C PHE A 109 -1.12 1.61 2.07
N SER A 110 -0.83 2.85 1.68
CA SER A 110 -1.48 3.47 0.53
C SER A 110 -0.46 4.07 -0.42
N VAL A 111 -0.78 4.09 -1.70
CA VAL A 111 0.00 4.74 -2.76
C VAL A 111 -0.96 5.59 -3.57
N ASN A 112 -0.73 6.90 -3.64
CA ASN A 112 -1.62 7.84 -4.34
C ASN A 112 -3.11 7.63 -4.00
N GLN A 113 -3.44 7.54 -2.70
CA GLN A 113 -4.80 7.30 -2.18
C GLN A 113 -5.41 5.93 -2.54
N THR A 114 -4.66 5.03 -3.18
CA THR A 114 -5.07 3.63 -3.35
C THR A 114 -4.57 2.81 -2.16
N TYR A 115 -5.48 2.15 -1.46
CA TYR A 115 -5.17 1.41 -0.24
C TYR A 115 -4.91 -0.07 -0.53
N TYR A 116 -3.94 -0.62 0.18
CA TYR A 116 -3.51 -2.01 0.06
C TYR A 116 -3.40 -2.63 1.44
N ARG A 117 -3.85 -3.88 1.55
CA ARG A 117 -3.60 -4.73 2.71
C ARG A 117 -2.46 -5.69 2.40
N GLY A 118 -1.50 -5.77 3.30
CA GLY A 118 -0.28 -6.55 3.13
C GLY A 118 0.90 -5.92 3.86
N GLY A 119 2.06 -6.55 3.72
CA GLY A 119 3.24 -6.21 4.51
C GLY A 119 3.04 -6.58 5.98
N ASN A 120 3.80 -5.92 6.85
CA ASN A 120 3.73 -6.15 8.28
C ASN A 120 4.18 -4.89 9.03
N ASP A 121 3.32 -4.40 9.93
CA ASP A 121 3.52 -3.16 10.69
C ASP A 121 4.88 -3.14 11.42
N SER A 122 5.19 -4.21 12.16
CA SER A 122 6.43 -4.29 12.91
C SER A 122 7.65 -4.37 12.01
N GLU A 123 7.55 -5.03 10.85
CA GLU A 123 8.66 -5.11 9.90
C GLU A 123 8.91 -3.77 9.20
N PHE A 124 7.87 -3.01 8.83
CA PHE A 124 8.04 -1.67 8.30
C PHE A 124 8.81 -0.77 9.26
N ILE A 125 8.37 -0.74 10.53
CA ILE A 125 9.04 0.04 11.57
C ILE A 125 10.46 -0.48 11.82
N ARG A 126 10.68 -1.80 11.84
CA ARG A 126 12.01 -2.40 12.00
C ARG A 126 12.95 -1.92 10.90
N LEU A 127 12.53 -1.94 9.64
CA LEU A 127 13.36 -1.48 8.51
C LEU A 127 13.66 0.02 8.61
N LEU A 128 12.66 0.84 8.93
CA LEU A 128 12.84 2.28 9.09
C LEU A 128 13.75 2.63 10.27
N SER A 129 13.66 1.89 11.38
CA SER A 129 14.48 2.12 12.57
C SER A 129 15.98 1.84 12.36
N LYS A 130 16.35 1.14 11.29
CA LYS A 130 17.75 0.94 10.88
C LYS A 130 18.32 2.12 10.10
N GLY A 131 17.48 3.06 9.67
CA GLY A 131 17.88 4.19 8.86
C GLY A 131 18.71 5.21 9.61
N THR A 132 19.47 5.99 8.85
CA THR A 132 20.27 7.09 9.41
C THR A 132 19.37 8.31 9.55
N PRO A 133 19.25 8.95 10.72
CA PRO A 133 18.44 10.15 10.88
C PRO A 133 18.91 11.27 9.95
N ILE A 134 17.99 11.86 9.19
CA ILE A 134 18.30 12.96 8.23
C ILE A 134 17.95 14.35 8.78
N GLY A 135 17.62 14.42 10.08
CA GLY A 135 17.17 15.65 10.75
C GLY A 135 15.67 15.86 10.62
N ALA A 136 15.10 16.69 11.49
CA ALA A 136 13.68 17.01 11.44
C ALA A 136 13.40 17.86 10.19
N HIS A 137 12.55 17.36 9.28
CA HIS A 137 11.85 18.24 8.36
C HIS A 137 11.03 19.20 9.22
N LYS A 138 11.43 20.48 9.27
CA LYS A 138 10.50 21.52 9.69
C LYS A 138 9.40 21.54 8.62
N VAL A 139 8.22 21.09 8.98
CA VAL A 139 7.02 21.38 8.21
C VAL A 139 6.76 22.85 8.46
N ASP A 140 7.10 23.69 7.49
CA ASP A 140 6.73 25.11 7.48
C ASP A 140 5.21 25.27 7.35
#